data_AF-A0A6L9Z2P1-F1
#
_entry.id   AF-A0A6L9Z2P1-F1
#
_cell.length_a   1.000
_cell.length_b   1.000
_cell.length_c   1.000
_cell.angle_alpha   90.00
_cell.angle_beta   90.00
_cell.angle_gamma   90.00
#
_symmetry.space_group_name_H-M   'P 1'
#
loop_
_entity.id
_entity.type
_entity.pdbx_description
1 polymer ?
#
loop_
_entity_poly.entity_id
_entity_poly.type
_entity_poly.pdbx_seq_one_letter_code
_entity_poly.pdbx_strand_id
1 'polypeptide(L)'
;MTNTSEFSIWVRRTINWAVTVISVILCSILLLTRLPGMELLGIAPNWLLIWVVAWSIKRTAFQGAFAGLVLGLVQDGMTFPEPTHVYSLAIVGIL
;
A
#
# COMPACT_ATOMS: atom_id res chain seq x y z
N MET A 1 -11.98 -38.78 3.68
CA MET A 1 -12.22 -37.77 2.64
C MET A 1 -11.61 -36.46 3.12
N THR A 2 -10.33 -36.23 2.81
CA THR A 2 -9.52 -35.16 3.41
C THR A 2 -9.38 -33.97 2.45
N ASN A 3 -9.90 -32.83 2.88
CA ASN A 3 -9.27 -31.50 2.81
C ASN A 3 -8.77 -30.96 1.46
N THR A 4 -9.49 -31.16 0.36
CA THR A 4 -9.20 -30.41 -0.89
C THR A 4 -9.63 -28.94 -0.80
N SER A 5 -10.65 -28.63 0.00
CA SER A 5 -11.14 -27.25 0.21
C SER A 5 -10.22 -26.41 1.10
N GLU A 6 -9.73 -26.99 2.20
CA GLU A 6 -8.82 -26.31 3.15
C GLU A 6 -7.52 -25.89 2.47
N PHE A 7 -6.90 -26.78 1.68
CA PHE A 7 -5.66 -26.47 0.95
C PHE A 7 -5.81 -25.27 0.01
N SER A 8 -6.95 -25.16 -0.67
CA SER A 8 -7.28 -24.03 -1.55
C SER A 8 -7.39 -22.70 -0.79
N ILE A 9 -7.94 -22.70 0.43
CA ILE A 9 -8.07 -21.49 1.26
C ILE A 9 -6.69 -20.98 1.70
N TRP A 10 -5.82 -21.88 2.17
CA TRP A 10 -4.45 -21.53 2.57
C TRP A 10 -3.64 -20.97 1.40
N VAL A 11 -3.70 -21.61 0.23
CA VAL A 11 -3.02 -21.14 -0.98
C VAL A 11 -3.52 -19.75 -1.40
N ARG A 12 -4.84 -19.52 -1.43
CA ARG A 12 -5.41 -18.20 -1.76
C ARG A 12 -4.97 -17.12 -0.77
N ARG A 13 -4.94 -17.44 0.53
CA ARG A 13 -4.49 -16.51 1.56
C ARG A 13 -3.03 -16.14 1.36
N THR A 14 -2.15 -17.12 1.12
CA THR A 14 -0.72 -16.87 0.88
C THR A 14 -0.49 -16.03 -0.36
N ILE A 15 -1.19 -16.31 -1.47
CA ILE A 15 -1.08 -15.51 -2.70
C ILE A 15 -1.54 -14.07 -2.46
N ASN A 16 -2.68 -13.87 -1.78
CA ASN A 16 -3.18 -12.52 -1.48
C ASN A 16 -2.17 -11.71 -0.64
N TRP A 17 -1.57 -12.34 0.36
CA TRP A 17 -0.52 -11.72 1.16
C TRP A 17 0.72 -11.39 0.33
N ALA A 18 1.19 -12.34 -0.49
CA ALA A 18 2.35 -12.12 -1.36
C ALA A 18 2.11 -10.97 -2.35
N VAL A 19 0.95 -10.92 -3.02
CA VAL A 19 0.59 -9.84 -3.94
C VAL A 19 0.52 -8.50 -3.22
N THR A 20 -0.02 -8.46 -2.00
CA THR A 20 -0.08 -7.23 -1.19
C THR A 20 1.32 -6.74 -0.86
N VAL A 21 2.20 -7.59 -0.33
CA VAL A 21 3.57 -7.22 0.05
C VAL A 21 4.39 -6.80 -1.17
N ILE A 22 4.35 -7.59 -2.25
CA ILE A 22 5.11 -7.30 -3.49
C ILE A 22 4.64 -5.98 -4.11
N SER A 23 3.34 -5.72 -4.15
CA SER A 23 2.82 -4.47 -4.72
C SER A 23 3.22 -3.24 -3.88
N VAL A 24 3.22 -3.32 -2.55
CA VAL A 24 3.73 -2.25 -1.67
C VAL A 24 5.21 -1.98 -1.91
N ILE A 25 6.02 -3.03 -2.01
CA ILE A 25 7.47 -2.90 -2.26
C ILE A 25 7.70 -2.23 -3.62
N LEU A 26 6.98 -2.66 -4.66
CA LEU A 26 7.06 -2.05 -5.99
C LEU A 26 6.66 -0.57 -5.96
N CYS A 27 5.56 -0.20 -5.30
CA CYS A 27 5.15 1.19 -5.15
C CYS A 27 6.21 2.03 -4.40
N SER A 28 6.87 1.45 -3.39
CA SER A 28 7.94 2.12 -2.65
C SER A 28 9.19 2.34 -3.50
N ILE A 29 9.57 1.36 -4.33
CA ILE A 29 10.68 1.49 -5.28
C ILE A 29 10.37 2.56 -6.33
N LEU A 30 9.14 2.57 -6.89
CA LEU A 30 8.71 3.56 -7.87
C LEU A 30 8.70 4.99 -7.32
N LEU A 31 8.44 5.16 -6.03
CA LEU A 31 8.55 6.44 -5.33
C LEU A 31 10.01 6.94 -5.32
N LEU A 32 10.97 6.03 -5.15
CA LEU A 32 12.41 6.34 -5.15
C LEU A 32 12.98 6.56 -6.55
N THR A 33 12.48 5.82 -7.56
CA THR A 33 13.14 5.77 -8.87
C THR A 33 12.70 6.85 -9.87
N ARG A 34 11.89 7.84 -9.49
CA ARG A 34 11.47 9.03 -10.27
C ARG A 34 11.76 8.95 -11.78
N LEU A 35 11.12 7.99 -12.44
CA LEU A 35 11.42 7.67 -13.82
C LEU A 35 11.05 8.86 -14.73
N PRO A 36 11.86 9.13 -15.77
CA PRO A 36 11.60 10.22 -16.70
C PRO A 36 10.23 10.03 -17.35
N GLY A 37 9.39 11.08 -17.34
CA GLY A 37 8.02 11.05 -17.85
C GLY A 37 6.94 10.72 -16.82
N MET A 38 7.30 10.36 -15.58
CA MET A 38 6.32 10.22 -14.48
C MET A 38 6.04 11.55 -13.77
N GLU A 39 6.85 12.58 -14.00
CA GLU A 39 6.65 13.90 -13.40
C GLU A 39 5.79 14.77 -14.31
N LEU A 40 4.67 15.26 -13.77
CA LEU A 40 3.80 16.22 -14.43
C LEU A 40 4.04 17.58 -13.77
N LEU A 41 4.53 18.56 -14.54
CA LEU A 41 4.83 19.90 -14.04
C LEU A 41 5.81 19.92 -12.84
N GLY A 42 6.76 18.98 -12.81
CA GLY A 42 7.74 18.86 -11.72
C GLY A 42 7.21 18.18 -10.45
N ILE A 43 5.98 17.65 -10.49
CA ILE A 43 5.37 16.89 -9.38
C ILE A 43 5.34 15.41 -9.74
N ALA A 44 5.99 14.59 -8.92
CA ALA A 44 5.93 13.13 -9.04
C ALA A 44 4.67 12.58 -8.34
N PRO A 45 4.04 11.53 -8.89
CA PRO A 45 2.91 10.87 -8.26
C PRO A 45 3.31 10.15 -6.97
N ASN A 46 2.46 10.24 -5.95
CA ASN A 46 2.61 9.43 -4.74
C ASN A 46 1.99 8.03 -4.97
N TRP A 47 2.84 7.08 -5.33
CA TRP A 47 2.44 5.69 -5.60
C TRP A 47 1.84 4.98 -4.38
N LEU A 48 2.33 5.26 -3.17
CA LEU A 48 1.79 4.67 -1.94
C LEU A 48 0.39 5.18 -1.63
N LEU A 49 0.12 6.46 -1.89
CA LEU A 49 -1.22 7.03 -1.77
C LEU A 49 -2.20 6.37 -2.73
N ILE A 50 -1.83 6.27 -4.00
CA ILE A 50 -2.67 5.62 -5.02
C ILE A 50 -2.93 4.15 -4.62
N TRP A 51 -1.90 3.46 -4.13
CA TRP A 51 -2.02 2.09 -3.67
C TRP A 51 -2.98 1.95 -2.48
N VAL A 52 -2.89 2.82 -1.47
CA VAL A 52 -3.80 2.80 -0.29
C VAL A 52 -5.25 2.99 -0.73
N VAL A 53 -5.51 3.94 -1.63
CA VAL A 53 -6.86 4.16 -2.18
C VAL A 53 -7.38 2.90 -2.86
N ALA A 54 -6.60 2.35 -3.80
CA ALA A 54 -7.00 1.17 -4.56
C ALA A 54 -7.18 -0.06 -3.67
N TRP A 55 -6.34 -0.22 -2.64
CA TRP A 55 -6.42 -1.33 -1.70
C TRP A 55 -7.53 -1.14 -0.67
N SER A 56 -7.95 0.07 -0.32
CA SER A 56 -9.00 0.24 0.71
C SER A 56 -10.40 -0.07 0.19
N ILE A 57 -10.60 -0.04 -1.14
CA ILE A 57 -11.90 -0.35 -1.78
C ILE A 57 -12.43 -1.73 -1.35
N LYS A 58 -13.70 -1.75 -0.90
CA LYS A 58 -14.43 -2.95 -0.40
C LYS A 58 -13.79 -3.60 0.84
N ARG A 59 -12.90 -2.92 1.53
CA ARG A 59 -12.38 -3.33 2.85
C ARG A 59 -13.00 -2.46 3.94
N THR A 60 -12.84 -2.86 5.20
CA THR A 60 -13.35 -2.04 6.30
C THR A 60 -12.51 -0.77 6.46
N ALA A 61 -13.14 0.35 6.83
CA ALA A 61 -12.46 1.62 7.07
C ALA A 61 -11.26 1.48 8.04
N PHE A 62 -11.37 0.63 9.06
CA PHE A 62 -10.28 0.36 9.99
C PHE A 62 -9.08 -0.33 9.33
N GLN A 63 -9.33 -1.30 8.43
CA GLN A 63 -8.26 -1.98 7.68
C GLN A 63 -7.53 -1.02 6.75
N GLY A 64 -8.27 -0.17 6.04
CA GLY A 64 -7.67 0.83 5.15
C GLY A 64 -6.91 1.91 5.92
N ALA A 65 -7.46 2.41 7.03
CA ALA A 65 -6.75 3.34 7.92
C ALA A 65 -5.47 2.75 8.49
N PHE A 66 -5.50 1.48 8.92
CA PHE A 66 -4.31 0.78 9.43
C PHE A 66 -3.25 0.61 8.33
N ALA A 67 -3.66 0.23 7.11
CA ALA A 67 -2.74 0.13 5.98
C ALA A 67 -2.13 1.50 5.63
N GLY A 68 -2.94 2.56 5.62
CA GLY A 68 -2.50 3.93 5.40
C GLY A 68 -1.51 4.41 6.46
N LEU A 69 -1.77 4.13 7.74
CA LEU A 69 -0.86 4.45 8.84
C LEU A 69 0.49 3.75 8.67
N VAL A 70 0.48 2.43 8.42
CA VAL A 70 1.72 1.65 8.24
C VAL A 70 2.52 2.18 7.06
N LEU A 71 1.88 2.40 5.91
CA LEU A 71 2.57 2.90 4.72
C LEU A 71 3.05 4.34 4.88
N GLY A 72 2.33 5.17 5.62
CA GLY A 72 2.80 6.51 5.94
C GLY A 72 4.00 6.52 6.86
N LEU A 73 4.09 5.60 7.84
CA LEU A 73 5.30 5.45 8.66
C LEU A 73 6.49 4.99 7.82
N VAL A 74 6.27 4.09 6.87
CA VAL A 74 7.31 3.66 5.92
C VAL A 74 7.77 4.85 5.07
N GLN A 75 6.83 5.64 4.54
CA GLN A 75 7.15 6.79 3.69
C GLN A 75 7.87 7.90 4.46
N ASP A 76 7.42 8.22 5.67
CA ASP A 76 8.10 9.19 6.54
C ASP A 76 9.52 8.69 6.86
N GLY A 77 9.69 7.42 7.26
CA GLY A 77 11.01 6.83 7.49
C GLY A 77 11.97 6.89 6.29
N MET A 78 11.45 6.92 5.06
CA MET A 78 12.25 7.04 3.83
C MET A 78 12.57 8.48 3.42
N THR A 79 11.74 9.46 3.81
CA THR A 79 11.76 10.80 3.20
C THR A 79 11.98 11.93 4.20
N PHE A 80 11.46 11.83 5.43
CA PHE A 80 11.53 12.92 6.39
C PHE A 80 11.37 12.42 7.84
N PRO A 81 12.18 12.89 8.81
CA PRO A 81 12.10 12.44 10.20
C PRO A 81 10.82 12.86 10.93
N GLU A 82 10.01 13.78 10.37
CA GLU A 82 8.75 14.21 10.96
C GLU A 82 7.55 13.50 10.32
N PRO A 83 6.54 13.09 11.12
CA PRO A 83 5.41 12.31 10.64
C PRO A 83 4.42 13.20 9.87
N THR A 84 4.66 13.36 8.57
CA THR A 84 3.83 14.21 7.70
C THR A 84 2.94 13.38 6.79
N HIS A 85 3.42 12.25 6.29
CA HIS A 85 2.69 11.38 5.38
C HIS A 85 1.75 10.40 6.12
N VAL A 86 2.06 10.05 7.37
CA VAL A 86 1.23 9.16 8.22
C VAL A 86 -0.22 9.62 8.31
N TYR A 87 -0.44 10.89 8.67
CA TYR A 87 -1.81 11.41 8.87
C TYR A 87 -2.60 11.42 7.57
N SER A 88 -1.97 11.86 6.48
CA SER A 88 -2.62 11.92 5.16
C SER A 88 -3.02 10.52 4.68
N LEU A 89 -2.10 9.56 4.73
CA LEU A 89 -2.36 8.19 4.25
C LEU A 89 -3.36 7.44 5.12
N ALA A 90 -3.33 7.63 6.44
CA ALA A 90 -4.31 7.03 7.35
C ALA A 90 -5.73 7.52 7.06
N ILE A 91 -5.92 8.82 6.82
CA ILE A 91 -7.25 9.40 6.52
C ILE A 91 -7.75 8.91 5.16
N VAL A 92 -6.89 8.94 4.13
CA VAL A 92 -7.26 8.51 2.77
C VAL A 92 -7.62 7.02 2.71
N GLY A 93 -7.06 6.19 3.60
CA GLY A 93 -7.42 4.78 3.72
C GLY A 93 -8.85 4.51 4.23
N ILE A 94 -9.57 5.51 4.72
CA ILE A 94 -10.96 5.38 5.17
C ILE A 94 -11.91 5.50 3.96
N LEU A 95 -11.82 4.55 3.04
CA LEU A 95 -12.64 4.44 1.82
C LEU A 95 -13.51 3.18 1.81
#